data_AF-A0AAV4JGK5-F1
#
_entry.id   AF-A0AAV4JGK5-F1
#
_cell.length_a   1.000
_cell.length_b   1.000
_cell.length_c   1.000
_cell.angle_alpha   90.00
_cell.angle_beta   90.00
_cell.angle_gamma   90.00
#
_symmetry.space_group_name_H-M   'P 1'
#
loop_
_entity.id
_entity.type
_entity.pdbx_description
1 polymer ?
#
loop_
_entity_poly.entity_id
_entity_poly.type
_entity_poly.pdbx_seq_one_letter_code
_entity_poly.pdbx_strand_id
1 'polypeptide(L)'
;MRLTVVVIIVVVVVVVVVVVVVVVVIAAAAVVVVVVVVVVVVVVVVVVVIVIVVVEVVVVVVVVVVVVVVVVVVVVVVLVVVVVVVVVVPEVEEVVVVIEVVVLEVVVAAVVVVVVVVVVIVVVEVVVVLVIEVVVLEVVAAVVVAVVVVVIVVIVVVAVVVLVVVVPVVVVVVVVPEVEVVVVVIEVVVLEVVVVVVAVVVLVIVVIVVVVVVLVVVVLVVVVLVVVVVVVVVPEVEVVVVVIIVIVLEVVVEVVVVVVVVVVVVVVVVVVVN
;
A
#
# COMPACT_ATOMS: atom_id res chain seq x y z
N MET A 1 -44.61 -35.67 27.49
CA MET A 1 -43.47 -36.33 26.84
C MET A 1 -43.20 -35.78 25.44
N ARG A 2 -44.14 -35.84 24.49
CA ARG A 2 -43.90 -35.29 23.14
C ARG A 2 -43.72 -33.77 23.14
N LEU A 3 -44.61 -33.02 23.80
CA LEU A 3 -44.49 -31.55 23.91
C LEU A 3 -43.25 -31.08 24.66
N THR A 4 -42.81 -31.80 25.70
CA THR A 4 -41.60 -31.46 26.47
C THR A 4 -40.34 -31.62 25.64
N VAL A 5 -40.26 -32.63 24.78
CA VAL A 5 -39.12 -32.83 23.87
C VAL A 5 -39.07 -31.73 22.81
N VAL A 6 -40.22 -31.37 22.22
CA VAL A 6 -40.31 -30.28 21.23
C VAL A 6 -39.87 -28.94 21.83
N VAL A 7 -40.37 -28.60 23.02
CA VAL A 7 -40.00 -27.34 23.70
C VAL A 7 -38.49 -27.30 24.00
N ILE A 8 -37.89 -28.40 24.45
CA ILE A 8 -36.45 -28.46 24.72
C ILE A 8 -35.65 -28.26 23.41
N ILE A 9 -36.07 -28.89 22.31
CA ILE A 9 -35.40 -28.74 21.00
C ILE A 9 -35.50 -27.29 20.52
N VAL A 10 -36.68 -26.67 20.60
CA VAL A 10 -36.88 -25.27 20.20
C VAL A 10 -36.00 -24.33 21.05
N VAL A 11 -35.95 -24.51 22.37
CA VAL A 11 -35.10 -23.70 23.24
C VAL A 11 -33.62 -23.88 22.89
N VAL A 12 -33.17 -25.10 22.61
CA VAL A 12 -31.78 -25.37 22.21
C VAL A 12 -31.46 -24.72 20.86
N VAL A 13 -32.33 -24.85 19.86
CA VAL A 13 -32.15 -24.20 18.54
C VAL A 13 -32.08 -22.69 18.71
N VAL A 14 -33.02 -22.07 19.44
CA VAL A 14 -33.02 -20.63 19.69
C VAL A 14 -31.73 -20.18 20.39
N VAL A 15 -31.26 -20.93 21.40
CA VAL A 15 -29.98 -20.62 22.07
C VAL A 15 -28.81 -20.74 21.10
N VAL A 16 -28.77 -21.77 20.25
CA VAL A 16 -27.72 -21.94 19.24
C VAL A 16 -27.75 -20.78 18.24
N VAL A 17 -28.92 -20.41 17.71
CA VAL A 17 -29.07 -19.26 16.80
C VAL A 17 -28.60 -17.98 17.47
N VAL A 18 -28.97 -17.72 18.71
CA VAL A 18 -28.53 -16.52 19.45
C VAL A 18 -27.01 -16.51 19.63
N VAL A 19 -26.41 -17.65 20.02
CA VAL A 19 -24.95 -17.77 20.15
C VAL A 19 -24.25 -17.54 18.81
N VAL A 20 -24.79 -18.12 17.73
CA VAL A 20 -24.28 -17.97 16.36
C VAL A 20 -24.34 -16.51 15.92
N VAL A 21 -25.46 -15.84 16.12
CA VAL A 21 -25.62 -14.41 15.82
C VAL A 21 -24.61 -13.57 16.60
N VAL A 22 -24.43 -13.84 17.90
CA VAL A 22 -23.44 -13.14 18.73
C VAL A 22 -22.02 -13.37 18.22
N VAL A 23 -21.65 -14.61 17.88
CA VAL A 23 -20.33 -14.94 17.32
C VAL A 23 -20.11 -14.24 15.98
N VAL A 24 -21.11 -14.22 15.09
CA VAL A 24 -21.03 -13.54 13.79
C VAL A 24 -20.86 -12.03 13.97
N VAL A 25 -21.59 -11.40 14.89
CA VAL A 25 -21.46 -9.96 15.19
C VAL A 25 -20.08 -9.63 15.75
N ILE A 26 -19.56 -10.44 16.69
CA ILE A 26 -18.22 -10.24 17.26
C ILE A 26 -17.14 -10.43 16.19
N ALA A 27 -17.26 -11.47 15.36
CA ALA A 27 -16.33 -11.71 14.25
C ALA A 27 -16.36 -10.54 13.25
N ALA A 28 -17.54 -10.08 12.84
CA ALA A 28 -17.69 -8.94 11.95
C ALA A 28 -17.07 -7.66 12.55
N ALA A 29 -17.31 -7.39 13.84
CA ALA A 29 -16.72 -6.25 14.52
C ALA A 29 -15.18 -6.34 14.55
N ALA A 30 -14.63 -7.53 14.81
CA ALA A 30 -13.19 -7.75 14.78
C ALA A 30 -12.59 -7.48 13.38
N VAL A 31 -13.26 -7.92 12.31
CA VAL A 31 -12.85 -7.63 10.93
C VAL A 31 -12.81 -6.14 10.66
N VAL A 32 -13.85 -5.39 11.06
CA VAL A 32 -13.89 -3.94 10.89
C VAL A 32 -12.72 -3.27 11.61
N VAL A 33 -12.45 -3.65 12.86
CA VAL A 33 -11.32 -3.11 13.62
C VAL A 33 -9.99 -3.40 12.92
N VAL A 34 -9.78 -4.63 12.45
CA VAL A 34 -8.55 -4.99 11.73
C VAL A 34 -8.42 -4.19 10.43
N VAL A 35 -9.49 -4.08 9.65
CA VAL A 35 -9.49 -3.29 8.41
C VAL A 35 -9.15 -1.83 8.71
N VAL A 36 -9.75 -1.23 9.73
CA VAL A 36 -9.43 0.15 10.14
C VAL A 36 -7.97 0.28 10.55
N VAL A 37 -7.45 -0.65 11.36
CA VAL A 37 -6.04 -0.66 11.77
C VAL A 37 -5.13 -0.79 10.54
N VAL A 38 -5.42 -1.70 9.62
CA VAL A 38 -4.66 -1.88 8.38
C VAL A 38 -4.67 -0.60 7.55
N VAL A 39 -5.83 0.02 7.35
CA VAL A 39 -5.94 1.28 6.60
C VAL A 39 -5.13 2.38 7.29
N VAL A 40 -5.23 2.52 8.61
CA VAL A 40 -4.45 3.51 9.37
C VAL A 40 -2.95 3.23 9.23
N VAL A 41 -2.51 1.98 9.36
CA VAL A 41 -1.10 1.60 9.20
C VAL A 41 -0.62 1.92 7.78
N VAL A 42 -1.37 1.54 6.75
CA VAL A 42 -1.03 1.85 5.35
C VAL A 42 -0.94 3.36 5.14
N VAL A 43 -1.91 4.13 5.63
CA VAL A 43 -1.88 5.60 5.52
C VAL A 43 -0.68 6.19 6.25
N VAL A 44 -0.38 5.75 7.47
CA VAL A 44 0.79 6.21 8.24
C VAL A 44 2.08 5.88 7.50
N VAL A 45 2.22 4.66 6.98
CA VAL A 45 3.39 4.23 6.21
C VAL A 45 3.55 5.10 4.96
N VAL A 46 2.48 5.29 4.18
CA VAL A 46 2.51 6.15 2.99
C VAL A 46 2.91 7.58 3.35
N VAL A 47 2.35 8.15 4.42
CA VAL A 47 2.73 9.50 4.89
C VAL A 47 4.19 9.57 5.31
N VAL A 48 4.67 8.60 6.08
CA VAL A 48 6.08 8.53 6.51
C VAL A 48 7.01 8.45 5.32
N VAL A 49 6.70 7.59 4.34
CA VAL A 49 7.50 7.43 3.11
C VAL A 49 7.55 8.74 2.32
N ILE A 50 6.39 9.38 2.11
CA ILE A 50 6.33 10.66 1.41
C ILE A 50 7.15 11.72 2.14
N VAL A 51 7.03 11.83 3.46
CA VAL A 51 7.79 12.81 4.25
C VAL A 51 9.30 12.54 4.15
N ILE A 52 9.74 11.28 4.23
CA ILE A 52 11.15 10.91 4.10
C ILE A 52 11.68 11.31 2.73
N VAL A 53 10.99 10.92 1.65
CA VAL A 53 11.40 11.25 0.27
C VAL A 53 11.47 12.77 0.06
N VAL A 54 10.49 13.53 0.59
CA VAL A 54 10.50 15.00 0.49
C VAL A 54 11.68 15.60 1.24
N VAL A 55 11.96 15.14 2.46
CA VAL A 55 13.11 15.62 3.25
C VAL A 55 14.41 15.29 2.54
N GLU A 56 14.53 14.10 1.97
CA GLU A 56 15.70 13.66 1.22
C GLU A 56 15.97 14.54 0.01
N VAL A 57 14.97 14.79 -0.84
CA VAL A 57 15.08 15.68 -2.01
C VAL A 57 15.50 17.09 -1.58
N VAL A 58 14.91 17.62 -0.48
CA VAL A 58 15.30 18.94 0.05
C VAL A 58 16.76 18.96 0.49
N VAL A 59 17.23 17.91 1.17
CA VAL A 59 18.63 17.80 1.62
C VAL A 59 19.57 17.75 0.42
N VAL A 60 19.28 16.91 -0.59
CA VAL A 60 20.09 16.81 -1.81
C VAL A 60 20.19 18.16 -2.50
N VAL A 61 19.05 18.84 -2.70
CA VAL A 61 19.01 20.17 -3.33
C VAL A 61 19.84 21.18 -2.54
N VAL A 62 19.70 21.22 -1.20
CA VAL A 62 20.47 22.13 -0.35
C VAL A 62 21.96 21.84 -0.44
N VAL A 63 22.39 20.58 -0.40
CA VAL A 63 23.80 20.21 -0.50
C VAL A 63 24.36 20.59 -1.87
N VAL A 64 23.66 20.28 -2.97
CA VAL A 64 24.08 20.65 -4.32
C VAL A 64 24.20 22.17 -4.46
N VAL A 65 23.22 22.93 -3.97
CA VAL A 65 23.26 24.41 -3.99
C VAL A 65 24.45 24.94 -3.20
N VAL A 66 24.71 24.41 -2.00
CA VAL A 66 25.85 24.82 -1.17
C VAL A 66 27.17 24.53 -1.88
N VAL A 67 27.34 23.34 -2.47
CA VAL A 67 28.55 22.96 -3.21
C VAL A 67 28.76 23.87 -4.40
N VAL A 68 27.72 24.14 -5.20
CA VAL A 68 27.79 25.06 -6.34
C VAL A 68 28.16 26.47 -5.89
N VAL A 69 27.54 27.00 -4.83
CA VAL A 69 27.86 28.32 -4.29
C VAL A 69 29.31 28.39 -3.83
N VAL A 70 29.79 27.39 -3.08
CA VAL A 70 31.19 27.34 -2.63
C VAL A 70 32.14 27.36 -3.82
N VAL A 71 31.87 26.58 -4.86
CA VAL A 71 32.74 26.50 -6.05
C VAL A 71 32.72 27.79 -6.83
N VAL A 72 31.56 28.40 -7.03
CA VAL A 72 31.44 29.72 -7.68
C VAL A 72 32.22 30.76 -6.91
N VAL A 73 32.10 30.79 -5.57
CA VAL A 73 32.88 31.71 -4.72
C VAL A 73 34.38 31.47 -4.87
N VAL A 74 34.84 30.22 -4.84
CA VAL A 74 36.25 29.87 -5.04
C VAL A 74 36.75 30.31 -6.41
N VAL A 75 36.02 30.02 -7.49
CA VAL A 75 36.40 30.42 -8.85
C VAL A 75 36.46 31.94 -8.97
N VAL A 76 35.47 32.66 -8.45
CA VAL A 76 35.45 34.13 -8.47
C VAL A 76 36.64 34.71 -7.70
N VAL A 77 36.95 34.18 -6.51
CA VAL A 77 38.11 34.62 -5.72
C VAL A 77 39.42 34.38 -6.49
N VAL A 78 39.59 33.19 -7.08
CA VAL A 78 40.77 32.87 -7.89
C VAL A 78 40.89 33.83 -9.07
N LEU A 79 39.82 34.04 -9.85
CA LEU A 79 39.83 34.96 -10.99
C LEU A 79 40.16 36.40 -10.58
N VAL A 80 39.62 36.89 -9.46
CA VAL A 80 39.92 38.24 -8.94
C VAL A 80 41.41 38.35 -8.58
N VAL A 81 41.98 37.35 -7.90
CA VAL A 81 43.42 37.33 -7.58
C VAL A 81 44.27 37.39 -8.84
N VAL A 82 43.91 36.61 -9.86
CA VAL A 82 44.64 36.59 -11.15
C VAL A 82 44.60 37.94 -11.84
N VAL A 83 43.41 38.52 -11.98
CA VAL A 83 43.24 39.83 -12.61
C VAL A 83 44.03 40.89 -11.87
N VAL A 84 44.01 40.89 -10.53
CA VAL A 84 44.79 41.84 -9.71
C VAL A 84 46.29 41.66 -9.95
N VAL A 85 46.80 40.43 -9.98
CA VAL A 85 48.23 40.18 -10.20
C VAL A 85 48.67 40.61 -11.61
N VAL A 86 47.87 40.30 -12.64
CA VAL A 86 48.15 40.68 -14.03
C VAL A 86 48.17 42.20 -14.21
N VAL A 87 47.27 42.93 -13.55
CA VAL A 87 47.20 44.40 -13.64
C VAL A 87 48.34 45.08 -12.87
N VAL A 88 48.74 44.55 -11.72
CA VAL A 88 49.74 45.18 -10.84
C VAL A 88 51.18 44.95 -11.32
N VAL A 89 51.45 43.85 -12.03
CA VAL A 89 52.81 43.48 -12.49
C VAL A 89 52.86 43.34 -14.02
N PRO A 90 52.73 44.45 -14.79
CA PRO A 90 52.54 44.42 -16.24
C PRO A 90 53.80 44.10 -17.07
N GLU A 91 54.96 43.93 -16.46
CA GLU A 91 56.27 43.88 -17.16
C GLU A 91 56.85 42.46 -17.34
N VAL A 92 56.08 41.41 -17.05
CA VAL A 92 56.57 40.02 -17.02
C VAL A 92 55.59 39.05 -17.69
N GLU A 93 55.60 39.01 -19.02
CA GLU A 93 54.80 38.05 -19.81
C GLU A 93 55.07 36.59 -19.37
N GLU A 94 56.29 36.29 -18.96
CA GLU A 94 56.69 34.96 -18.45
C GLU A 94 55.98 34.57 -17.14
N VAL A 95 55.67 35.55 -16.27
CA VAL A 95 54.99 35.29 -14.99
C VAL A 95 53.48 35.13 -15.20
N VAL A 96 52.90 35.81 -16.19
CA VAL A 96 51.47 35.67 -16.55
C VAL A 96 51.16 34.25 -17.01
N VAL A 97 52.02 33.65 -17.83
CA VAL A 97 51.85 32.26 -18.31
C VAL A 97 51.90 31.26 -17.15
N VAL A 98 52.82 31.45 -16.20
CA VAL A 98 52.93 30.57 -15.01
C VAL A 98 51.68 30.70 -14.12
N ILE A 99 51.20 31.92 -13.89
CA ILE A 99 49.97 32.17 -13.12
C ILE A 99 48.76 31.54 -13.83
N GLU A 100 48.66 31.69 -15.15
CA GLU A 100 47.56 31.11 -15.93
C GLU A 100 47.50 29.59 -15.80
N VAL A 101 48.64 28.89 -15.90
CA VAL A 101 48.69 27.42 -15.72
C VAL A 101 48.24 27.02 -14.30
N VAL A 102 48.69 27.71 -13.26
CA VAL A 102 48.28 27.43 -11.87
C VAL A 102 46.77 27.65 -11.68
N VAL A 103 46.20 28.65 -12.34
CA VAL A 103 44.76 28.96 -12.27
C VAL A 103 43.95 27.89 -12.97
N LEU A 104 44.39 27.46 -14.14
CA LEU A 104 43.78 26.35 -14.86
C LEU A 104 43.84 25.06 -14.03
N GLU A 105 44.96 24.78 -13.35
CA GLU A 105 45.07 23.65 -12.43
C GLU A 105 44.08 23.73 -11.26
N VAL A 106 43.92 24.90 -10.64
CA VAL A 106 42.95 25.12 -9.55
C VAL A 106 41.51 24.98 -10.04
N VAL A 107 41.18 25.49 -11.23
CA VAL A 107 39.85 25.34 -11.84
C VAL A 107 39.56 23.88 -12.14
N VAL A 108 40.51 23.15 -12.73
CA VAL A 108 40.35 21.71 -13.01
C VAL A 108 40.20 20.92 -11.71
N ALA A 109 41.01 21.20 -10.69
CA ALA A 109 40.89 20.57 -9.38
C ALA A 109 39.53 20.85 -8.72
N ALA A 110 39.03 22.09 -8.79
CA ALA A 110 37.71 22.45 -8.28
C ALA A 110 36.59 21.71 -9.03
N VAL A 111 36.65 21.63 -10.36
CA VAL A 111 35.69 20.87 -11.18
C VAL A 111 35.69 19.39 -10.80
N VAL A 112 36.88 18.78 -10.63
CA VAL A 112 37.00 17.38 -10.21
C VAL A 112 36.36 17.16 -8.83
N VAL A 113 36.59 18.05 -7.87
CA VAL A 113 35.97 17.97 -6.53
C VAL A 113 34.44 18.05 -6.63
N VAL A 114 33.90 18.95 -7.45
CA VAL A 114 32.44 19.04 -7.66
C VAL A 114 31.88 17.76 -8.25
N VAL A 115 32.51 17.24 -9.29
CA VAL A 115 32.06 15.99 -9.93
C VAL A 115 32.08 14.84 -8.91
N VAL A 116 33.14 14.70 -8.13
CA VAL A 116 33.23 13.67 -7.08
C VAL A 116 32.13 13.86 -6.03
N VAL A 117 31.90 15.08 -5.56
CA VAL A 117 30.87 15.37 -4.55
C VAL A 117 29.47 15.08 -5.10
N VAL A 118 29.16 15.50 -6.32
CA VAL A 118 27.88 15.21 -6.98
C VAL A 118 27.69 13.70 -7.15
N VAL A 119 28.71 12.98 -7.61
CA VAL A 119 28.65 11.51 -7.74
C VAL A 119 28.41 10.84 -6.39
N VAL A 120 29.11 11.28 -5.33
CA VAL A 120 28.91 10.75 -3.98
C VAL A 120 27.49 11.02 -3.48
N ILE A 121 26.95 12.23 -3.69
CA ILE A 121 25.59 12.58 -3.30
C ILE A 121 24.57 11.70 -4.03
N VAL A 122 24.69 11.54 -5.35
CA VAL A 122 23.80 10.70 -6.16
C VAL A 122 23.88 9.23 -5.73
N VAL A 123 25.09 8.72 -5.43
CA VAL A 123 25.24 7.34 -4.93
C VAL A 123 24.58 7.16 -3.57
N VAL A 124 24.76 8.11 -2.65
CA VAL A 124 24.11 8.09 -1.33
C VAL A 124 22.58 8.15 -1.49
N GLU A 125 22.07 9.03 -2.34
CA GLU A 125 20.64 9.16 -2.64
C GLU A 125 20.07 7.84 -3.16
N VAL A 126 20.69 7.24 -4.18
CA VAL A 126 20.24 5.95 -4.71
C VAL A 126 20.23 4.87 -3.63
N VAL A 127 21.24 4.82 -2.75
CA VAL A 127 21.26 3.84 -1.63
C VAL A 127 20.15 4.11 -0.63
N VAL A 128 19.89 5.37 -0.26
CA VAL A 128 18.84 5.74 0.70
C VAL A 128 17.46 5.41 0.14
N VAL A 129 17.18 5.80 -1.11
CA VAL A 129 15.95 5.45 -1.83
C VAL A 129 15.74 3.94 -1.87
N LEU A 130 16.76 3.16 -2.24
CA LEU A 130 16.65 1.69 -2.30
C LEU A 130 16.37 1.07 -0.92
N VAL A 131 16.99 1.57 0.14
CA VAL A 131 16.74 1.09 1.52
C VAL A 131 15.30 1.41 1.94
N ILE A 132 14.84 2.64 1.67
CA ILE A 132 13.47 3.05 1.96
C ILE A 132 12.49 2.16 1.18
N GLU A 133 12.72 1.97 -0.11
CA GLU A 133 11.88 1.14 -0.96
C GLU A 133 11.76 -0.29 -0.42
N VAL A 134 12.86 -0.94 -0.04
CA VAL A 134 12.83 -2.29 0.54
C VAL A 134 12.02 -2.32 1.85
N VAL A 135 12.20 -1.35 2.74
CA VAL A 135 11.42 -1.26 3.98
C VAL A 135 9.93 -1.09 3.70
N VAL A 136 9.57 -0.27 2.71
CA VAL A 136 8.16 -0.10 2.30
C VAL A 136 7.58 -1.38 1.77
N LEU A 137 8.31 -2.08 0.89
CA LEU A 137 7.88 -3.36 0.33
C LEU A 137 7.71 -4.43 1.42
N GLU A 138 8.60 -4.47 2.42
CA GLU A 138 8.48 -5.37 3.58
C GLU A 138 7.22 -5.08 4.40
N VAL A 139 6.95 -3.81 4.71
CA VAL A 139 5.76 -3.40 5.46
C VAL A 139 4.49 -3.73 4.67
N VAL A 140 4.48 -3.45 3.37
CA VAL A 140 3.38 -3.81 2.46
C VAL A 140 3.16 -5.33 2.47
N ALA A 141 4.20 -6.13 2.33
CA ALA A 141 4.10 -7.59 2.35
C ALA A 141 3.51 -8.08 3.69
N ALA A 142 3.96 -7.53 4.81
CA ALA A 142 3.44 -7.85 6.13
C ALA A 142 1.93 -7.50 6.26
N VAL A 143 1.51 -6.35 5.73
CA VAL A 143 0.10 -5.94 5.69
C VAL A 143 -0.73 -6.92 4.85
N VAL A 144 -0.26 -7.27 3.66
CA VAL A 144 -0.95 -8.23 2.78
C VAL A 144 -1.09 -9.59 3.47
N VAL A 145 -0.02 -10.10 4.09
CA VAL A 145 -0.06 -11.35 4.86
C VAL A 145 -1.07 -11.28 6.01
N ALA A 146 -1.06 -10.20 6.78
CA ALA A 146 -2.00 -10.00 7.89
C ALA A 146 -3.46 -10.00 7.40
N VAL A 147 -3.74 -9.28 6.32
CA VAL A 147 -5.07 -9.25 5.71
C VAL A 147 -5.49 -10.64 5.26
N VAL A 148 -4.63 -11.38 4.54
CA VAL A 148 -4.91 -12.74 4.09
C VAL A 148 -5.20 -13.67 5.26
N VAL A 149 -4.41 -13.61 6.33
CA VAL A 149 -4.64 -14.41 7.55
C VAL A 149 -5.99 -14.08 8.15
N VAL A 150 -6.36 -12.81 8.25
CA VAL A 150 -7.66 -12.38 8.79
C VAL A 150 -8.81 -12.89 7.93
N VAL A 151 -8.69 -12.78 6.60
CA VAL A 151 -9.69 -13.34 5.67
C VAL A 151 -9.87 -14.85 5.91
N ILE A 152 -8.77 -15.59 6.02
CA ILE A 152 -8.79 -17.04 6.25
C ILE A 152 -9.45 -17.36 7.59
N VAL A 153 -9.07 -16.67 8.66
CA VAL A 153 -9.66 -16.87 10.00
C VAL A 153 -11.16 -16.63 9.97
N VAL A 154 -11.62 -15.57 9.31
CA VAL A 154 -13.05 -15.26 9.16
C VAL A 154 -13.78 -16.36 8.42
N ILE A 155 -13.24 -16.83 7.29
CA ILE A 155 -13.83 -17.93 6.50
C ILE A 155 -13.93 -19.20 7.35
N VAL A 156 -12.89 -19.52 8.12
CA VAL A 156 -12.88 -20.70 9.00
C VAL A 156 -13.93 -20.57 10.11
N VAL A 157 -14.00 -19.43 10.81
CA VAL A 157 -14.98 -19.19 11.88
C VAL A 157 -16.40 -19.32 11.32
N VAL A 158 -16.65 -18.71 10.17
CA VAL A 158 -17.92 -18.82 9.46
C VAL A 158 -18.26 -20.27 9.13
N ALA A 159 -17.32 -21.02 8.54
CA ALA A 159 -17.56 -22.41 8.16
C ALA A 159 -17.88 -23.28 9.39
N VAL A 160 -17.20 -23.05 10.51
CA VAL A 160 -17.47 -23.72 11.79
C VAL A 160 -18.88 -23.37 12.28
N VAL A 161 -19.25 -22.09 12.25
CA VAL A 161 -20.59 -21.62 12.64
C VAL A 161 -21.68 -22.28 11.79
N VAL A 162 -21.51 -22.31 10.47
CA VAL A 162 -22.44 -22.99 9.55
C VAL A 162 -22.55 -24.47 9.89
N LEU A 163 -21.42 -25.14 10.11
CA LEU A 163 -21.40 -26.56 10.48
C LEU A 163 -22.11 -26.81 11.82
N VAL A 164 -21.91 -25.93 12.82
CA VAL A 164 -22.57 -26.02 14.13
C VAL A 164 -24.08 -25.78 14.04
N VAL A 165 -24.60 -25.03 13.06
CA VAL A 165 -26.05 -24.85 12.84
C VAL A 165 -26.65 -26.00 12.04
N VAL A 166 -25.97 -26.41 10.96
CA VAL A 166 -26.48 -27.43 10.04
C VAL A 166 -26.56 -28.81 10.72
N VAL A 167 -25.57 -29.18 11.54
CA VAL A 167 -25.55 -30.49 12.21
C VAL A 167 -26.76 -30.70 13.14
N PRO A 168 -27.08 -29.80 14.09
CA PRO A 168 -28.29 -29.89 14.92
C PRO A 168 -29.57 -30.02 14.10
N VAL A 169 -29.69 -29.26 13.01
CA VAL A 169 -30.88 -29.33 12.16
C VAL A 169 -31.03 -30.70 11.53
N VAL A 170 -29.96 -31.22 10.92
CA VAL A 170 -29.97 -32.56 10.30
C VAL A 170 -30.36 -33.62 11.34
N VAL A 171 -29.83 -33.51 12.57
CA VAL A 171 -30.19 -34.41 13.68
C VAL A 171 -31.69 -34.30 14.02
N VAL A 172 -32.26 -33.10 14.11
CA VAL A 172 -33.69 -32.90 14.39
C VAL A 172 -34.57 -33.50 13.29
N VAL A 173 -34.22 -33.28 12.02
CA VAL A 173 -34.95 -33.81 10.86
C VAL A 173 -34.95 -35.35 10.85
N VAL A 174 -33.83 -35.99 11.21
CA VAL A 174 -33.73 -37.45 11.25
C VAL A 174 -34.52 -38.06 12.41
N VAL A 175 -34.59 -37.38 13.57
CA VAL A 175 -35.17 -37.94 14.80
C VAL A 175 -36.71 -37.81 14.85
N VAL A 176 -37.29 -36.83 14.16
CA VAL A 176 -38.75 -36.54 14.22
C VAL A 176 -39.40 -36.73 12.85
N PRO A 177 -39.89 -37.95 12.51
CA PRO A 177 -40.50 -38.23 11.21
C PRO A 177 -41.98 -37.80 11.11
N GLU A 178 -42.33 -36.61 11.62
CA GLU A 178 -43.68 -36.04 11.49
C GLU A 178 -43.71 -35.05 10.32
N VAL A 179 -44.32 -35.45 9.19
CA VAL A 179 -44.25 -34.74 7.89
C VAL A 179 -44.63 -33.26 7.94
N GLU A 180 -45.57 -32.84 8.78
CA GLU A 180 -46.00 -31.44 8.87
C GLU A 180 -44.98 -30.55 9.60
N VAL A 181 -44.39 -31.06 10.68
CA VAL A 181 -43.35 -30.36 11.46
C VAL A 181 -42.05 -30.28 10.66
N VAL A 182 -41.75 -31.31 9.87
CA VAL A 182 -40.56 -31.38 9.03
C VAL A 182 -40.58 -30.27 7.97
N VAL A 183 -41.73 -29.97 7.34
CA VAL A 183 -41.81 -28.91 6.30
C VAL A 183 -41.53 -27.52 6.89
N VAL A 184 -42.13 -27.19 8.04
CA VAL A 184 -41.94 -25.87 8.68
C VAL A 184 -40.51 -25.70 9.22
N VAL A 185 -39.95 -26.76 9.83
CA VAL A 185 -38.56 -26.74 10.31
C VAL A 185 -37.59 -26.61 9.14
N ILE A 186 -37.80 -27.34 8.04
CA ILE A 186 -36.97 -27.23 6.85
C ILE A 186 -37.07 -25.83 6.25
N GLU A 187 -38.25 -25.23 6.17
CA GLU A 187 -38.42 -23.86 5.64
C GLU A 187 -37.63 -22.83 6.47
N VAL A 188 -37.77 -22.84 7.80
CA VAL A 188 -37.07 -21.91 8.69
C VAL A 188 -35.55 -22.11 8.63
N VAL A 189 -35.09 -23.36 8.53
CA VAL A 189 -33.66 -23.68 8.38
C VAL A 189 -33.13 -23.19 7.05
N VAL A 190 -33.85 -23.42 5.95
CA VAL A 190 -33.41 -22.99 4.63
C VAL A 190 -33.29 -21.46 4.62
N LEU A 191 -34.24 -20.75 5.22
CA LEU A 191 -34.17 -19.31 5.38
C LEU A 191 -32.97 -18.88 6.24
N GLU A 192 -32.71 -19.54 7.38
CA GLU A 192 -31.56 -19.24 8.25
C GLU A 192 -30.23 -19.49 7.52
N VAL A 193 -30.10 -20.62 6.83
CA VAL A 193 -28.91 -20.96 6.04
C VAL A 193 -28.70 -19.95 4.92
N VAL A 194 -29.76 -19.52 4.23
CA VAL A 194 -29.67 -18.49 3.19
C VAL A 194 -29.18 -17.17 3.79
N VAL A 195 -29.73 -16.71 4.91
CA VAL A 195 -29.30 -15.46 5.57
C VAL A 195 -27.84 -15.53 6.01
N VAL A 196 -27.41 -16.66 6.59
CA VAL A 196 -26.00 -16.85 6.99
C VAL A 196 -25.09 -16.87 5.76
N VAL A 197 -25.43 -17.61 4.70
CA VAL A 197 -24.66 -17.65 3.45
C VAL A 197 -24.58 -16.26 2.81
N VAL A 198 -25.68 -15.52 2.77
CA VAL A 198 -25.72 -14.14 2.26
C VAL A 198 -24.80 -13.23 3.07
N ALA A 199 -24.90 -13.25 4.41
CA ALA A 199 -24.05 -12.43 5.28
C ALA A 199 -22.56 -12.74 5.09
N VAL A 200 -22.23 -14.01 4.93
CA VAL A 200 -20.86 -14.49 4.66
C VAL A 200 -20.37 -14.02 3.30
N VAL A 201 -21.20 -14.15 2.26
CA VAL A 201 -20.88 -13.68 0.91
C VAL A 201 -20.62 -12.18 0.94
N VAL A 202 -21.48 -11.40 1.60
CA VAL A 202 -21.29 -9.95 1.77
C VAL A 202 -20.01 -9.64 2.51
N LEU A 203 -19.71 -10.34 3.61
CA LEU A 203 -18.48 -10.14 4.38
C LEU A 203 -17.23 -10.43 3.54
N VAL A 204 -17.22 -11.55 2.80
CA VAL A 204 -16.13 -11.93 1.90
C VAL A 204 -15.94 -10.88 0.81
N ILE A 205 -17.03 -10.41 0.20
CA ILE A 205 -17.00 -9.36 -0.82
C ILE A 205 -16.39 -8.07 -0.26
N VAL A 206 -16.83 -7.61 0.91
CA VAL A 206 -16.32 -6.39 1.55
C VAL A 206 -14.82 -6.53 1.81
N VAL A 207 -14.39 -7.67 2.36
CA VAL A 207 -12.97 -7.93 2.61
C VAL A 207 -12.16 -7.93 1.32
N ILE A 208 -12.65 -8.56 0.24
CA ILE A 208 -12.00 -8.57 -1.08
C ILE A 208 -11.85 -7.14 -1.62
N VAL A 209 -12.90 -6.32 -1.54
CA VAL A 209 -12.84 -4.92 -1.96
C VAL A 209 -11.75 -4.17 -1.19
N VAL A 210 -11.70 -4.33 0.13
CA VAL A 210 -10.68 -3.68 0.96
C VAL A 210 -9.28 -4.12 0.54
N VAL A 211 -9.06 -5.43 0.32
CA VAL A 211 -7.76 -5.94 -0.14
C VAL A 211 -7.38 -5.32 -1.48
N VAL A 212 -8.29 -5.31 -2.45
CA VAL A 212 -8.04 -4.74 -3.79
C VAL A 212 -7.73 -3.24 -3.68
N VAL A 213 -8.48 -2.49 -2.88
CA VAL A 213 -8.22 -1.06 -2.65
C VAL A 213 -6.83 -0.84 -2.04
N VAL A 214 -6.46 -1.61 -1.01
CA VAL A 214 -5.13 -1.52 -0.39
C VAL A 214 -4.04 -1.86 -1.40
N LEU A 215 -4.20 -2.94 -2.16
CA LEU A 215 -3.23 -3.35 -3.20
C LEU A 215 -3.08 -2.25 -4.26
N VAL A 216 -4.18 -1.65 -4.70
CA VAL A 216 -4.16 -0.57 -5.69
C VAL A 216 -3.41 0.63 -5.14
N VAL A 217 -3.72 1.08 -3.92
CA VAL A 217 -3.01 2.21 -3.29
C VAL A 217 -1.51 1.93 -3.19
N VAL A 218 -1.13 0.73 -2.76
CA VAL A 218 0.26 0.30 -2.71
C VAL A 218 0.93 0.35 -4.09
N VAL A 219 0.29 -0.24 -5.11
CA VAL A 219 0.81 -0.25 -6.49
C VAL A 219 0.96 1.18 -6.99
N LEU A 220 -0.02 2.05 -6.77
CA LEU A 220 0.06 3.46 -7.14
C LEU A 220 1.24 4.15 -6.47
N VAL A 221 1.44 3.95 -5.17
CA VAL A 221 2.57 4.55 -4.44
C VAL A 221 3.90 4.05 -4.99
N VAL A 222 4.06 2.74 -5.20
CA VAL A 222 5.30 2.17 -5.77
C VAL A 222 5.54 2.71 -7.17
N VAL A 223 4.52 2.74 -8.03
CA VAL A 223 4.63 3.30 -9.38
C VAL A 223 5.08 4.75 -9.30
N VAL A 224 4.42 5.59 -8.49
CA VAL A 224 4.76 7.01 -8.29
C VAL A 224 6.21 7.17 -7.83
N LEU A 225 6.66 6.39 -6.84
CA LEU A 225 8.04 6.44 -6.35
C LEU A 225 9.04 6.08 -7.46
N VAL A 226 8.79 5.00 -8.21
CA VAL A 226 9.63 4.60 -9.34
C VAL A 226 9.68 5.69 -10.40
N VAL A 227 8.56 6.37 -10.70
CA VAL A 227 8.56 7.53 -11.63
C VAL A 227 9.51 8.60 -11.15
N VAL A 228 9.36 9.02 -9.89
CA VAL A 228 10.11 10.15 -9.33
C VAL A 228 11.60 9.82 -9.38
N VAL A 229 11.98 8.62 -8.96
CA VAL A 229 13.38 8.18 -8.99
C VAL A 229 13.91 8.14 -10.42
N VAL A 230 13.19 7.55 -11.37
CA VAL A 230 13.66 7.43 -12.75
C VAL A 230 13.76 8.80 -13.44
N VAL A 231 12.78 9.68 -13.21
CA VAL A 231 12.77 11.05 -13.77
C VAL A 231 13.92 11.90 -13.21
N VAL A 232 14.24 11.76 -11.92
CA VAL A 232 15.35 12.48 -11.28
C VAL A 232 16.71 11.96 -11.78
N VAL A 233 16.85 10.63 -11.93
CA VAL A 233 18.15 10.01 -12.26
C VAL A 233 18.47 10.09 -13.76
N VAL A 234 17.46 9.93 -14.64
CA VAL A 234 17.66 9.85 -16.10
C VAL A 234 16.64 10.75 -16.80
N PRO A 235 16.84 12.08 -16.84
CA PRO A 235 15.86 13.01 -17.41
C PRO A 235 15.62 12.78 -18.91
N GLU A 236 16.59 12.20 -19.63
CA GLU A 236 16.47 11.87 -21.05
C GLU A 236 15.42 10.79 -21.36
N VAL A 237 14.98 10.00 -20.38
CA VAL A 237 13.91 8.99 -20.55
C VAL A 237 12.57 9.42 -19.97
N GLU A 238 12.45 10.65 -19.44
CA GLU A 238 11.26 11.11 -18.72
C GLU A 238 9.97 10.91 -19.53
N VAL A 239 10.00 11.18 -20.84
CA VAL A 239 8.82 11.07 -21.72
C VAL A 239 8.37 9.62 -21.89
N VAL A 240 9.32 8.70 -22.07
CA VAL A 240 9.03 7.26 -22.25
C VAL A 240 8.47 6.69 -20.94
N VAL A 241 9.09 7.04 -19.83
CA VAL A 241 8.71 6.60 -18.49
C VAL A 241 7.30 7.09 -18.19
N VAL A 242 7.02 8.38 -18.36
CA VAL A 242 5.69 8.97 -18.14
C VAL A 242 4.61 8.26 -18.98
N VAL A 243 4.88 7.97 -20.26
CA VAL A 243 3.92 7.23 -21.10
C VAL A 243 3.65 5.84 -20.55
N ILE A 244 4.69 5.09 -20.16
CA ILE A 244 4.54 3.75 -19.57
C ILE A 244 3.72 3.82 -18.29
N ILE A 245 3.99 4.79 -17.44
CA ILE A 245 3.28 4.98 -16.17
C ILE A 245 1.81 5.28 -16.42
N VAL A 246 1.49 6.19 -17.34
CA VAL A 246 0.10 6.52 -17.65
C VAL A 246 -0.66 5.28 -18.12
N ILE A 247 -0.05 4.44 -18.95
CA ILE A 247 -0.64 3.17 -19.40
C ILE A 247 -0.84 2.21 -18.22
N VAL A 248 0.15 2.04 -17.34
CA VAL A 248 0.03 1.17 -16.16
C VAL A 248 -1.08 1.66 -15.23
N LEU A 249 -1.14 2.97 -14.99
CA LEU A 249 -2.17 3.60 -14.17
C LEU A 249 -3.56 3.40 -14.78
N GLU A 250 -3.70 3.58 -16.08
CA GLU A 250 -4.94 3.33 -16.81
C GLU A 250 -5.42 1.89 -16.60
N VAL A 251 -4.55 0.90 -16.81
CA VAL A 251 -4.89 -0.52 -16.59
C VAL A 251 -5.28 -0.81 -15.14
N VAL A 252 -4.58 -0.22 -14.16
CA VAL A 252 -4.93 -0.37 -12.74
C VAL A 252 -6.32 0.19 -12.46
N VAL A 253 -6.64 1.37 -13.00
CA VAL A 253 -7.95 2.00 -12.84
C VAL A 253 -9.04 1.15 -13.50
N GLU A 254 -8.81 0.63 -14.70
CA GLU A 254 -9.74 -0.27 -15.37
C GLU A 254 -10.05 -1.51 -14.52
N VAL A 255 -9.02 -2.15 -13.97
CA VAL A 255 -9.18 -3.33 -13.10
C VAL A 255 -10.00 -2.99 -11.85
N VAL A 256 -9.73 -1.85 -11.20
CA VAL A 256 -10.51 -1.39 -10.04
C VAL A 256 -11.98 -1.20 -10.40
N VAL A 257 -12.25 -0.54 -11.53
CA VAL A 257 -13.61 -0.29 -12.00
C VAL A 257 -14.33 -1.62 -12.26
N VAL A 258 -13.68 -2.57 -12.92
CA VAL A 258 -14.25 -3.91 -13.15
C VAL A 258 -14.57 -4.61 -11.84
N VAL A 259 -13.64 -4.62 -10.87
CA VAL A 259 -13.87 -5.24 -9.56
C VAL A 259 -15.05 -4.59 -8.84
N VAL A 260 -15.11 -3.26 -8.80
CA VAL A 260 -16.21 -2.53 -8.16
C VAL A 260 -17.54 -2.86 -8.85
N VAL A 261 -17.58 -2.88 -10.18
CA VAL A 261 -18.79 -3.25 -10.93
C VAL A 261 -19.22 -4.67 -10.61
N VAL A 262 -18.30 -5.64 -10.62
CA VAL A 262 -18.60 -7.04 -10.27
C VAL A 262 -19.18 -7.13 -8.85
N VAL A 263 -18.55 -6.46 -7.89
CA VAL A 263 -19.02 -6.44 -6.50
C VAL A 263 -20.43 -5.85 -6.40
N VAL A 264 -20.67 -4.70 -7.04
CA VAL A 264 -21.99 -4.07 -7.06
C VAL A 264 -23.02 -5.01 -7.68
N VAL A 265 -22.70 -5.65 -8.81
CA VAL A 265 -23.59 -6.62 -9.45
C VAL A 265 -23.90 -7.79 -8.52
N VAL A 266 -22.89 -8.36 -7.84
CA VAL A 266 -23.11 -9.47 -6.90
C VAL A 266 -23.98 -9.03 -5.72
N VAL A 267 -23.74 -7.86 -5.14
CA VAL A 267 -24.60 -7.33 -4.06
C VAL A 267 -26.02 -7.13 -4.55
N VAL A 268 -26.22 -6.55 -5.75
CA VAL A 268 -27.55 -6.36 -6.34
C VAL A 268 -28.25 -7.70 -6.57
N VAL A 269 -27.56 -8.69 -7.14
CA VAL A 269 -28.10 -10.04 -7.35
C VAL A 269 -28.51 -10.67 -6.03
N VAL A 270 -27.65 -10.59 -5.01
CA VAL A 270 -27.96 -11.09 -3.67
C VAL A 270 -29.20 -10.39 -3.12
N VAL A 271 -29.30 -9.07 -3.20
CA VAL A 271 -30.47 -8.32 -2.73
C VAL A 271 -31.75 -8.70 -3.48
N VAL A 272 -31.68 -8.94 -4.80
CA VAL A 272 -32.84 -9.30 -5.63
C VAL A 272 -33.32 -10.73 -5.37
N VAL A 273 -32.42 -11.64 -4.99
CA VAL A 273 -32.75 -13.04 -4.68
C VAL A 273 -33.37 -13.19 -3.29
N ASN A 274 -33.07 -12.27 -2.36
CA ASN A 274 -33.69 -12.22 -1.03
C ASN A 274 -35.11 -11.61 -1.08
#